data_AF-A0A817A9R3-F1
#
_entry.id   AF-A0A817A9R3-F1
#
_cell.length_a   1.000
_cell.length_b   1.000
_cell.length_c   1.000
_cell.angle_alpha   90.00
_cell.angle_beta   90.00
_cell.angle_gamma   90.00
#
_symmetry.space_group_name_H-M   'P 1'
#
loop_
_entity.id
_entity.type
_entity.pdbx_description
1 polymer ?
#
loop_
_entity_poly.entity_id
_entity_poly.type
_entity_poly.pdbx_seq_one_letter_code
_entity_poly.pdbx_strand_id
1 'polypeptide(L)'
;MNQFNIYKFTELKNKLEIFTSNWNNFDHKLALKMIEEWCWTYPRQTLFSKWQNHHQQVQPTSNNLSVLHYNIRNFYKNQCDLLDMIERYNPNIISINELGTDVPIKKIKNLLFSYDVFKAQGSNSHAGVVVAVAKQLHATAVTHQQINIITVILKINNKSYTFTSLYSPPTEDLPLEILSEILKKCKSNIIVGDLNAKHEQWGCSLRNKKGRDLNQWLQMNNLVVYT
;
A
#
# COMPACT_ATOMS: atom_id res chain seq x y z
N MET A 1 7.53 20.42 36.23
CA MET A 1 8.80 19.75 35.88
C MET A 1 8.47 18.27 35.72
N ASN A 2 8.61 17.71 34.51
CA ASN A 2 8.26 16.31 34.26
C ASN A 2 9.24 15.41 34.99
N GLN A 3 8.74 14.49 35.82
CA GLN A 3 9.54 13.54 36.57
C GLN A 3 9.20 12.13 36.10
N PHE A 4 10.19 11.24 36.12
CA PHE A 4 10.01 9.84 35.79
C PHE A 4 9.76 9.03 37.06
N ASN A 5 8.66 8.29 37.10
CA ASN A 5 8.33 7.41 38.21
C ASN A 5 9.05 6.07 38.06
N ILE A 6 10.32 6.04 38.48
CA ILE A 6 11.21 4.86 38.37
C ILE A 6 10.64 3.64 39.11
N TYR A 7 10.00 3.84 40.25
CA TYR A 7 9.42 2.74 41.04
C TYR A 7 8.27 2.05 40.27
N LYS A 8 7.34 2.84 39.71
CA LYS A 8 6.24 2.33 38.88
C LYS A 8 6.78 1.62 37.64
N PHE A 9 7.83 2.15 37.01
CA PHE A 9 8.44 1.53 35.84
C PHE A 9 9.01 0.15 36.16
N THR A 10 9.78 0.02 37.24
CA THR A 10 10.36 -1.26 37.67
C THR A 10 9.27 -2.30 37.98
N GLU A 11 8.20 -1.91 38.67
CA GLU A 11 7.09 -2.82 38.98
C GLU A 11 6.38 -3.32 37.71
N LEU A 12 6.05 -2.41 36.79
CA LEU A 12 5.37 -2.73 35.54
C LEU A 12 6.26 -3.56 34.60
N LYS A 13 7.56 -3.27 34.55
CA LYS A 13 8.54 -4.03 33.78
C LYS A 13 8.61 -5.48 34.27
N ASN A 14 8.71 -5.72 35.57
CA ASN A 14 8.78 -7.08 36.12
C ASN A 14 7.49 -7.86 35.83
N LYS A 15 6.31 -7.20 35.90
CA LYS A 15 5.05 -7.82 35.50
C LYS A 15 5.04 -8.14 34.00
N LEU A 16 5.50 -7.22 33.16
CA LEU A 16 5.58 -7.42 31.70
C LEU A 16 6.45 -8.64 31.37
N GLU A 17 7.60 -8.81 32.01
CA GLU A 17 8.50 -9.95 31.80
C GLU A 17 7.82 -11.30 32.08
N ILE A 18 6.95 -11.36 33.09
CA ILE A 18 6.17 -12.56 33.41
C ILE A 18 5.13 -12.85 32.32
N PHE A 19 4.41 -11.83 31.85
CA PHE A 19 3.31 -12.00 30.88
C PHE A 19 3.77 -12.15 29.42
N THR A 20 4.98 -11.69 29.09
CA THR A 20 5.48 -11.62 27.71
C THR A 20 6.65 -12.57 27.45
N SER A 21 6.84 -13.58 28.30
CA SER A 21 7.90 -14.60 28.17
C SER A 21 7.89 -15.32 26.82
N ASN A 22 6.73 -15.43 26.18
CA ASN A 22 6.55 -16.06 24.87
C ASN A 22 6.54 -15.08 23.69
N TRP A 23 6.73 -13.79 23.94
CA TRP A 23 6.71 -12.77 22.89
C TRP A 23 8.04 -12.75 22.14
N ASN A 24 8.01 -12.34 20.86
CA ASN A 24 9.24 -12.07 20.15
C ASN A 24 9.92 -10.80 20.70
N ASN A 25 11.21 -10.66 20.43
CA ASN A 25 12.03 -9.56 20.95
C ASN A 25 11.53 -8.16 20.50
N PHE A 26 10.89 -8.07 19.33
CA PHE A 26 10.37 -6.81 18.82
C PHE A 26 9.16 -6.34 19.65
N ASP A 27 8.16 -7.20 19.83
CA ASP A 27 6.95 -6.89 20.59
C ASP A 27 7.28 -6.60 22.07
N HIS A 28 8.23 -7.36 22.64
CA HIS A 28 8.71 -7.12 23.99
C HIS A 28 9.37 -5.73 24.13
N LYS A 29 10.23 -5.34 23.19
CA LYS A 29 10.85 -4.00 23.18
C LYS A 29 9.82 -2.89 22.99
N LEU A 30 8.79 -3.11 22.17
CA LEU A 30 7.73 -2.14 21.96
C LEU A 30 6.91 -1.93 23.24
N ALA A 31 6.51 -3.02 23.90
CA ALA A 31 5.76 -2.94 25.15
C ALA A 31 6.57 -2.28 26.28
N LEU A 32 7.88 -2.52 26.36
CA LEU A 32 8.77 -1.82 27.29
C LEU A 32 8.77 -0.30 27.05
N LYS A 33 8.87 0.14 25.79
CA LYS A 33 8.80 1.56 25.43
C LYS A 33 7.46 2.19 25.84
N MET A 34 6.34 1.49 25.65
CA MET A 34 5.02 1.98 26.06
C MET A 34 4.92 2.15 27.58
N ILE A 35 5.43 1.18 28.35
CA ILE A 35 5.45 1.26 29.83
C ILE A 35 6.37 2.38 30.31
N GLU A 36 7.52 2.58 29.66
CA GLU A 36 8.43 3.68 29.93
C GLU A 36 7.74 5.04 29.74
N GLU A 37 7.05 5.23 28.61
CA GLU A 37 6.31 6.46 28.35
C GLU A 37 5.19 6.72 29.38
N TRP A 38 4.52 5.67 29.86
CA TRP A 38 3.48 5.76 30.89
C TRP A 38 4.03 6.05 32.31
N CYS A 39 5.34 5.96 32.52
CA CYS A 39 5.95 6.25 33.82
C CYS A 39 6.40 7.71 33.96
N TRP A 40 6.33 8.51 32.90
CA TRP A 40 6.50 9.96 32.99
C TRP A 40 5.27 10.65 33.60
N THR A 41 5.47 11.71 34.38
CA THR A 41 4.40 12.53 34.97
C THR A 41 3.75 13.47 33.94
N TYR A 42 3.35 12.97 32.78
CA TYR A 42 2.50 13.73 31.88
C TYR A 42 1.07 13.75 32.43
N PRO A 43 0.34 14.87 32.30
CA PRO A 43 -1.12 14.81 32.34
C PRO A 43 -1.58 13.75 31.33
N ARG A 44 -2.51 12.87 31.71
CA ARG A 44 -2.96 11.77 30.83
C ARG A 44 -3.42 12.30 29.47
N GLN A 45 -4.08 13.45 29.47
CA GLN A 45 -4.48 14.18 28.25
C GLN A 45 -3.29 14.50 27.35
N THR A 46 -2.16 14.94 27.90
CA THR A 46 -0.93 15.24 27.15
C THR A 46 -0.28 13.97 26.59
N LEU A 47 -0.25 12.87 27.36
CA LEU A 47 0.24 11.58 26.86
C LEU A 47 -0.64 11.06 25.73
N PHE A 48 -1.96 11.10 25.91
CA PHE A 48 -2.92 10.71 24.88
C PHE A 48 -2.84 11.61 23.65
N SER A 49 -2.71 12.93 23.80
CA SER A 49 -2.47 13.84 22.68
C SER A 49 -1.13 13.57 22.01
N LYS A 50 -0.07 13.21 22.75
CA LYS A 50 1.23 12.85 22.16
C LYS A 50 1.12 11.58 21.33
N TRP A 51 0.47 10.53 21.84
CA TRP A 51 0.20 9.31 21.09
C TRP A 51 -0.71 9.60 19.90
N GLN A 52 -1.80 10.32 20.10
CA GLN A 52 -2.72 10.71 19.04
C GLN A 52 -2.06 11.57 17.96
N ASN A 53 -1.11 12.44 18.30
CA ASN A 53 -0.33 13.24 17.35
C ASN A 53 0.76 12.42 16.65
N HIS A 54 1.32 11.40 17.31
CA HIS A 54 2.22 10.43 16.67
C HIS A 54 1.45 9.53 15.67
N HIS A 55 0.14 9.38 15.89
CA HIS A 55 -0.84 8.72 15.03
C HIS A 55 -1.72 9.71 14.24
N GLN A 56 -1.41 11.01 14.24
CA GLN A 56 -2.22 11.99 13.51
C GLN A 56 -1.97 11.77 12.03
N GLN A 57 -3.02 11.29 11.35
CA GLN A 57 -3.19 11.46 9.92
C GLN A 57 -2.84 12.91 9.57
N VAL A 58 -1.90 13.08 8.64
CA VAL A 58 -1.79 14.34 7.92
C VAL A 58 -3.16 14.54 7.29
N GLN A 59 -3.96 15.44 7.85
CA GLN A 59 -5.19 15.88 7.22
C GLN A 59 -4.79 16.29 5.79
N PRO A 60 -5.41 15.75 4.73
CA PRO A 60 -5.07 16.13 3.38
C PRO A 60 -5.46 17.60 3.20
N THR A 61 -4.51 18.49 3.44
CA THR A 61 -4.63 19.94 3.20
C THR A 61 -4.57 20.26 1.71
N SER A 62 -4.36 19.24 0.86
CA SER A 62 -4.34 19.36 -0.59
C SER A 62 -5.51 18.61 -1.22
N ASN A 63 -6.18 19.22 -2.20
CA ASN A 63 -7.11 18.58 -3.15
C ASN A 63 -6.43 17.54 -4.08
N ASN A 64 -5.31 16.95 -3.65
CA ASN A 64 -4.52 16.05 -4.45
C ASN A 64 -4.95 14.61 -4.18
N LEU A 65 -5.10 13.86 -5.27
CA LEU A 65 -5.35 12.43 -5.21
C LEU A 65 -4.09 11.70 -4.73
N SER A 66 -4.17 10.98 -3.62
CA SER A 66 -3.06 10.18 -3.08
C SER A 66 -3.18 8.71 -3.48
N VAL A 67 -2.05 8.10 -3.81
CA VAL A 67 -1.95 6.69 -4.22
C VAL A 67 -0.92 5.99 -3.34
N LEU A 68 -1.31 4.86 -2.74
CA LEU A 68 -0.41 3.93 -2.08
C LEU A 68 -0.22 2.71 -2.98
N HIS A 69 1.01 2.43 -3.39
CA HIS A 69 1.36 1.16 -4.02
C HIS A 69 2.16 0.29 -3.05
N TYR A 70 1.75 -0.97 -2.89
CA TYR A 70 2.47 -1.92 -2.05
C TYR A 70 2.55 -3.30 -2.71
N ASN A 71 3.76 -3.71 -3.08
CA ASN A 71 4.04 -5.12 -3.33
C ASN A 71 4.08 -5.85 -1.98
N ILE A 72 2.96 -6.50 -1.60
CA ILE A 72 2.74 -7.00 -0.24
C ILE A 72 3.48 -8.29 0.05
N ARG A 73 3.92 -9.05 -0.96
CA ARG A 73 4.66 -10.32 -0.79
C ARG A 73 4.05 -11.26 0.25
N ASN A 74 2.78 -11.61 0.05
CA ASN A 74 1.87 -12.34 0.96
C ASN A 74 0.97 -11.45 1.83
N PHE A 75 -0.32 -11.43 1.47
CA PHE A 75 -1.35 -10.65 2.12
C PHE A 75 -1.54 -10.99 3.60
N TYR A 76 -1.66 -12.26 3.95
CA TYR A 76 -1.93 -12.65 5.34
C TYR A 76 -0.76 -12.35 6.27
N LYS A 77 0.48 -12.50 5.77
CA LYS A 77 1.69 -12.23 6.55
C LYS A 77 1.86 -10.73 6.84
N ASN A 78 1.57 -9.88 5.86
CA ASN A 78 1.90 -8.45 5.91
C ASN A 78 0.64 -7.54 5.95
N GLN A 79 -0.53 -8.08 6.31
CA GLN A 79 -1.77 -7.30 6.40
C GLN A 79 -1.72 -6.21 7.48
N CYS A 80 -0.96 -6.42 8.57
CA CYS A 80 -0.81 -5.40 9.62
C CYS A 80 -0.01 -4.21 9.09
N ASP A 81 1.13 -4.44 8.42
CA ASP A 81 1.92 -3.39 7.79
C ASP A 81 1.09 -2.60 6.76
N LEU A 82 0.25 -3.28 6.00
CA LEU A 82 -0.70 -2.63 5.09
C LEU A 82 -1.67 -1.71 5.84
N LEU A 83 -2.27 -2.18 6.94
CA LEU A 83 -3.18 -1.36 7.75
C LEU A 83 -2.46 -0.15 8.35
N ASP A 84 -1.25 -0.33 8.88
CA ASP A 84 -0.44 0.74 9.44
C ASP A 84 -0.13 1.83 8.39
N MET A 85 0.19 1.42 7.16
CA MET A 85 0.39 2.36 6.04
C MET A 85 -0.90 3.09 5.65
N ILE A 86 -2.03 2.39 5.62
CA ILE A 86 -3.33 3.00 5.30
C ILE A 86 -3.71 4.00 6.38
N GLU A 87 -3.55 3.66 7.66
CA GLU A 87 -3.84 4.54 8.77
C GLU A 87 -2.94 5.79 8.72
N ARG A 88 -1.64 5.59 8.47
CA ARG A 88 -0.64 6.68 8.45
C ARG A 88 -0.82 7.64 7.28
N TYR A 89 -1.05 7.11 6.08
CA TYR A 89 -1.03 7.90 4.84
C TYR A 89 -2.43 8.24 4.31
N ASN A 90 -3.48 7.58 4.80
CA ASN A 90 -4.88 7.76 4.38
C ASN A 90 -5.05 7.91 2.85
N PRO A 91 -4.56 6.94 2.06
CA PRO A 91 -4.53 7.05 0.61
C PRO A 91 -5.93 7.06 0.00
N ASN A 92 -6.14 7.78 -1.10
CA ASN A 92 -7.40 7.69 -1.85
C ASN A 92 -7.51 6.42 -2.68
N ILE A 93 -6.38 5.92 -3.18
CA ILE A 93 -6.30 4.71 -3.99
C ILE A 93 -5.18 3.84 -3.44
N ILE A 94 -5.44 2.55 -3.30
CA ILE A 94 -4.48 1.54 -2.88
C ILE A 94 -4.32 0.54 -4.02
N SER A 95 -3.08 0.29 -4.42
CA SER A 95 -2.69 -0.75 -5.37
C SER A 95 -1.84 -1.79 -4.63
N ILE A 96 -2.21 -3.06 -4.74
CA ILE A 96 -1.50 -4.17 -4.09
C ILE A 96 -1.11 -5.21 -5.12
N ASN A 97 0.16 -5.60 -5.12
CA ASN A 97 0.72 -6.69 -5.93
C ASN A 97 1.20 -7.85 -5.05
N GLU A 98 1.32 -9.04 -5.64
CA GLU A 98 1.84 -10.27 -5.00
C GLU A 98 1.11 -10.66 -3.70
N LEU A 99 -0.19 -10.95 -3.82
CA LEU A 99 -0.99 -11.43 -2.68
C LEU A 99 -0.43 -12.71 -2.04
N GLY A 100 0.44 -13.46 -2.71
CA GLY A 100 1.18 -14.60 -2.16
C GLY A 100 0.35 -15.87 -1.97
N THR A 101 -0.98 -15.78 -2.07
CA THR A 101 -1.94 -16.87 -1.99
C THR A 101 -3.22 -16.47 -2.75
N ASP A 102 -4.13 -17.42 -2.99
CA ASP A 102 -5.49 -17.02 -3.38
C ASP A 102 -6.26 -16.45 -2.18
N VAL A 103 -6.40 -15.13 -2.13
CA VAL A 103 -7.15 -14.42 -1.10
C VAL A 103 -8.56 -14.12 -1.60
N PRO A 104 -9.62 -14.63 -0.97
CA PRO A 104 -10.99 -14.31 -1.37
C PRO A 104 -11.25 -12.81 -1.33
N ILE A 105 -11.88 -12.25 -2.37
CA ILE A 105 -12.15 -10.80 -2.45
C ILE A 105 -12.94 -10.29 -1.23
N LYS A 106 -13.81 -11.12 -0.65
CA LYS A 106 -14.56 -10.80 0.57
C LYS A 106 -13.64 -10.51 1.76
N LYS A 107 -12.54 -11.24 1.90
CA LYS A 107 -11.55 -11.02 2.97
C LYS A 107 -10.89 -9.66 2.82
N ILE A 108 -10.53 -9.28 1.59
CA ILE A 108 -9.92 -7.99 1.27
C ILE A 108 -10.91 -6.84 1.49
N LYS A 109 -12.17 -7.01 1.06
CA LYS A 109 -13.25 -6.04 1.32
C LYS A 109 -13.52 -5.83 2.81
N ASN A 110 -13.41 -6.87 3.63
CA ASN A 110 -13.57 -6.74 5.08
C ASN A 110 -12.42 -5.94 5.70
N LEU A 111 -11.18 -6.13 5.22
CA LEU A 111 -10.02 -5.36 5.68
C LEU A 111 -10.09 -3.90 5.22
N LEU A 112 -10.46 -3.69 3.95
CA LEU A 112 -10.51 -2.39 3.29
C LEU A 112 -11.96 -1.87 3.17
N PHE A 113 -12.73 -1.92 4.25
CA PHE A 113 -14.18 -1.67 4.23
C PHE A 113 -14.57 -0.25 3.77
N SER A 114 -13.66 0.73 3.91
CA SER A 114 -13.85 2.11 3.44
C SER A 114 -13.56 2.29 1.94
N TYR A 115 -13.23 1.20 1.23
CA TYR A 115 -12.84 1.22 -0.17
C TYR A 115 -13.74 0.28 -1.00
N ASP A 116 -13.96 0.65 -2.26
CA ASP A 116 -14.44 -0.24 -3.30
C ASP A 116 -13.26 -1.03 -3.86
N VAL A 117 -13.33 -2.36 -3.69
CA VAL A 117 -12.22 -3.27 -4.00
C VAL A 117 -12.46 -4.03 -5.30
N PHE A 118 -11.47 -3.98 -6.18
CA PHE A 118 -11.38 -4.66 -7.45
C PHE A 118 -10.16 -5.60 -7.43
N LYS A 119 -10.33 -6.87 -7.80
CA LYS A 119 -9.27 -7.88 -7.78
C LYS A 119 -9.17 -8.54 -9.16
N ALA A 120 -7.95 -8.67 -9.65
CA ALA A 120 -7.62 -9.53 -10.78
C ALA A 120 -6.94 -10.82 -10.30
N GLN A 121 -7.14 -11.90 -11.05
CA GLN A 121 -6.52 -13.19 -10.76
C GLN A 121 -5.02 -13.14 -11.07
N GLY A 122 -4.24 -13.85 -10.26
CA GLY A 122 -2.81 -14.01 -10.47
C GLY A 122 -2.47 -15.05 -11.54
N SER A 123 -1.31 -14.91 -12.21
CA SER A 123 -0.79 -15.96 -13.12
C SER A 123 -0.27 -17.21 -12.40
N ASN A 124 0.03 -17.10 -11.11
CA ASN A 124 0.54 -18.19 -10.29
C ASN A 124 0.05 -18.05 -8.83
N SER A 125 0.42 -19.02 -7.98
CA SER A 125 0.02 -19.06 -6.57
C SER A 125 0.47 -17.88 -5.72
N HIS A 126 1.46 -17.11 -6.18
CA HIS A 126 1.99 -15.93 -5.49
C HIS A 126 1.42 -14.62 -6.02
N ALA A 127 0.75 -14.66 -7.16
CA ALA A 127 0.31 -13.48 -7.88
C ALA A 127 -1.10 -13.04 -7.44
N GLY A 128 -1.61 -12.01 -8.09
CA GLY A 128 -2.87 -11.36 -7.75
C GLY A 128 -2.66 -9.88 -7.56
N VAL A 129 -3.56 -9.09 -8.13
CA VAL A 129 -3.49 -7.63 -8.12
C VAL A 129 -4.80 -7.08 -7.63
N VAL A 130 -4.71 -6.10 -6.73
CA VAL A 130 -5.87 -5.44 -6.15
C VAL A 130 -5.76 -3.95 -6.37
N VAL A 131 -6.88 -3.34 -6.73
CA VAL A 131 -7.08 -1.90 -6.62
C VAL A 131 -8.23 -1.67 -5.68
N ALA A 132 -8.00 -0.86 -4.65
CA ALA A 132 -9.02 -0.41 -3.73
C ALA A 132 -9.13 1.12 -3.83
N VAL A 133 -10.33 1.62 -4.10
CA VAL A 133 -10.60 3.05 -4.27
C VAL A 133 -11.49 3.52 -3.14
N ALA A 134 -11.12 4.60 -2.46
CA ALA A 134 -11.89 5.12 -1.35
C ALA A 134 -13.33 5.42 -1.80
N LYS A 135 -14.34 5.01 -1.02
CA LYS A 135 -15.76 5.07 -1.42
C LYS A 135 -16.29 6.46 -1.75
N GLN A 136 -15.65 7.51 -1.25
CA GLN A 136 -15.98 8.88 -1.65
C GLN A 136 -15.62 9.19 -3.12
N LEU A 137 -14.80 8.36 -3.76
CA LEU A 137 -14.47 8.44 -5.18
C LEU A 137 -15.26 7.40 -5.95
N HIS A 138 -15.80 7.80 -7.11
CA HIS A 138 -16.51 6.88 -7.98
C HIS A 138 -15.53 6.14 -8.90
N ALA A 139 -15.49 4.81 -8.77
CA ALA A 139 -14.68 3.92 -9.59
C ALA A 139 -15.52 2.80 -10.23
N THR A 140 -15.20 2.44 -11.47
CA THR A 140 -15.80 1.29 -12.16
C THR A 140 -14.72 0.44 -12.80
N ALA A 141 -14.81 -0.89 -12.65
CA ALA A 141 -13.88 -1.81 -13.29
C ALA A 141 -13.96 -1.72 -14.82
N VAL A 142 -12.80 -1.82 -15.47
CA VAL A 142 -12.71 -2.07 -16.90
C VAL A 142 -12.62 -3.57 -17.13
N THR A 143 -13.54 -4.11 -17.92
CA THR A 143 -13.50 -5.52 -18.29
C THR A 143 -12.39 -5.78 -19.30
N HIS A 144 -11.40 -6.58 -18.91
CA HIS A 144 -10.44 -7.24 -19.79
C HIS A 144 -10.06 -8.59 -19.16
N GLN A 145 -9.91 -9.64 -19.98
CA GLN A 145 -9.58 -10.99 -19.52
C GLN A 145 -8.06 -11.18 -19.43
N GLN A 146 -7.38 -10.36 -18.61
CA GLN A 146 -5.94 -10.45 -18.44
C GLN A 146 -5.58 -10.66 -16.98
N ILE A 147 -4.74 -11.68 -16.74
CA ILE A 147 -4.18 -11.99 -15.42
C ILE A 147 -3.19 -10.91 -14.99
N ASN A 148 -3.00 -10.77 -13.68
CA ASN A 148 -2.06 -9.83 -13.08
C ASN A 148 -2.29 -8.34 -13.43
N ILE A 149 -3.43 -7.97 -13.99
CA ILE A 149 -3.74 -6.58 -14.31
C ILE A 149 -5.19 -6.29 -13.92
N ILE A 150 -5.41 -5.13 -13.32
CA ILE A 150 -6.74 -4.60 -13.04
C ILE A 150 -6.72 -3.13 -13.43
N THR A 151 -7.75 -2.71 -14.16
CA THR A 151 -7.95 -1.31 -14.51
C THR A 151 -9.30 -0.84 -14.01
N VAL A 152 -9.33 0.35 -13.42
CA VAL A 152 -10.56 1.04 -13.03
C VAL A 152 -10.63 2.40 -13.71
N ILE A 153 -11.83 2.88 -14.00
CA ILE A 153 -12.09 4.25 -14.43
C ILE A 153 -12.53 5.05 -13.21
N LEU A 154 -11.79 6.09 -12.89
CA LEU A 154 -12.08 7.06 -11.83
C LEU A 154 -12.77 8.28 -12.44
N LYS A 155 -13.83 8.77 -11.79
CA LYS A 155 -14.45 10.06 -12.13
C LYS A 155 -14.15 11.09 -11.06
N ILE A 156 -13.36 12.11 -11.42
CA ILE A 156 -12.94 13.19 -10.53
C ILE A 156 -13.21 14.52 -11.25
N ASN A 157 -14.02 15.40 -10.66
CA ASN A 157 -14.34 16.73 -11.20
C ASN A 157 -14.76 16.69 -12.69
N ASN A 158 -15.69 15.79 -13.04
CA ASN A 158 -16.17 15.55 -14.41
C ASN A 158 -15.10 15.11 -15.43
N LYS A 159 -13.92 14.72 -14.98
CA LYS A 159 -12.88 14.11 -15.80
C LYS A 159 -12.73 12.62 -15.46
N SER A 160 -12.50 11.82 -16.48
CA SER A 160 -12.24 10.39 -16.35
C SER A 160 -10.74 10.11 -16.40
N TYR A 161 -10.28 9.26 -15.49
CA TYR A 161 -8.90 8.78 -15.43
C TYR A 161 -8.94 7.25 -15.43
N THR A 162 -8.05 6.60 -16.17
CA THR A 162 -7.79 5.18 -15.92
C THR A 162 -6.73 5.07 -14.83
N PHE A 163 -6.96 4.13 -13.91
CA PHE A 163 -5.96 3.68 -12.96
C PHE A 163 -5.74 2.19 -13.16
N THR A 164 -4.55 1.82 -13.58
CA THR A 164 -4.16 0.44 -13.89
C THR A 164 -3.10 -0.01 -12.90
N SER A 165 -3.40 -1.08 -12.18
CA SER A 165 -2.41 -1.80 -11.39
C SER A 165 -1.99 -3.06 -12.13
N LEU A 166 -0.68 -3.26 -12.29
CA LEU A 166 -0.10 -4.38 -13.03
C LEU A 166 0.98 -5.07 -12.21
N TYR A 167 1.00 -6.39 -12.21
CA TYR A 167 2.15 -7.18 -11.80
C TYR A 167 2.72 -7.92 -13.01
N SER A 168 4.02 -7.83 -13.24
CA SER A 168 4.68 -8.61 -14.28
C SER A 168 5.85 -9.39 -13.66
N PRO A 169 5.70 -10.70 -13.41
CA PRO A 169 6.76 -11.54 -12.88
C PRO A 169 8.03 -11.47 -13.74
N PRO A 170 9.23 -11.69 -13.17
CA PRO A 170 10.49 -11.54 -13.91
C PRO A 170 10.57 -12.33 -15.22
N THR A 171 9.87 -13.48 -15.28
CA THR A 171 9.90 -14.43 -16.39
C THR A 171 8.81 -14.20 -17.45
N GLU A 172 7.81 -13.37 -17.17
CA GLU A 172 6.71 -13.06 -18.11
C GLU A 172 7.01 -11.77 -18.88
N ASP A 173 6.57 -11.67 -20.13
CA ASP A 173 6.63 -10.42 -20.89
C ASP A 173 5.62 -9.38 -20.36
N LEU A 174 5.83 -8.10 -20.70
CA LEU A 174 4.86 -7.06 -20.38
C LEU A 174 3.65 -7.13 -21.32
N PRO A 175 2.41 -6.96 -20.83
CA PRO A 175 1.21 -6.97 -21.66
C PRO A 175 1.01 -5.61 -22.37
N LEU A 176 2.01 -5.18 -23.15
CA LEU A 176 2.06 -3.85 -23.77
C LEU A 176 0.90 -3.60 -24.75
N GLU A 177 0.41 -4.63 -25.44
CA GLU A 177 -0.75 -4.52 -26.33
C GLU A 177 -2.01 -4.12 -25.54
N ILE A 178 -2.32 -4.85 -24.47
CA ILE A 178 -3.45 -4.55 -23.59
C ILE A 178 -3.29 -3.19 -22.92
N LEU A 179 -2.08 -2.83 -22.48
CA LEU A 179 -1.82 -1.49 -21.95
C LEU A 179 -2.12 -0.41 -23.00
N SER A 180 -1.74 -0.63 -24.26
CA SER A 180 -2.03 0.30 -25.35
C SER A 180 -3.53 0.43 -25.63
N GLU A 181 -4.31 -0.64 -25.47
CA GLU A 181 -5.78 -0.57 -25.54
C GLU A 181 -6.38 0.20 -24.36
N ILE A 182 -5.84 0.02 -23.15
CA ILE A 182 -6.26 0.75 -21.96
C ILE A 182 -6.01 2.26 -22.13
N LEU A 183 -4.85 2.65 -22.68
CA LEU A 183 -4.51 4.05 -22.94
C LEU A 183 -5.53 4.76 -23.84
N LYS A 184 -6.21 4.02 -24.72
CA LYS A 184 -7.24 4.58 -25.62
C LYS A 184 -8.57 4.87 -24.90
N LYS A 185 -8.80 4.31 -23.69
CA LYS A 185 -10.07 4.45 -22.97
C LYS A 185 -10.25 5.84 -22.35
N CYS A 186 -9.18 6.46 -21.86
CA CYS A 186 -9.20 7.84 -21.35
C CYS A 186 -7.91 8.56 -21.76
N LYS A 187 -7.96 9.89 -21.88
CA LYS A 187 -6.74 10.67 -22.14
C LYS A 187 -5.76 10.64 -20.97
N SER A 188 -6.29 10.63 -19.75
CA SER A 188 -5.50 10.59 -18.52
C SER A 188 -5.38 9.16 -18.03
N ASN A 189 -4.14 8.66 -17.94
CA ASN A 189 -3.85 7.28 -17.56
C ASN A 189 -2.78 7.27 -16.46
N ILE A 190 -3.02 6.46 -15.43
CA ILE A 190 -2.08 6.21 -14.34
C ILE A 190 -1.82 4.71 -14.32
N ILE A 191 -0.57 4.30 -14.50
CA ILE A 191 -0.16 2.90 -14.47
C ILE A 191 0.82 2.73 -13.32
N VAL A 192 0.54 1.77 -12.44
CA VAL A 192 1.31 1.50 -11.22
C VAL A 192 1.54 -0.01 -11.11
N GLY A 193 2.70 -0.42 -10.59
CA GLY A 193 2.96 -1.84 -10.44
C GLY A 193 4.41 -2.21 -10.21
N ASP A 194 4.61 -3.44 -9.76
CA ASP A 194 5.89 -4.12 -9.87
C ASP A 194 5.97 -4.81 -11.25
N LEU A 195 6.76 -4.19 -12.13
CA LEU A 195 6.91 -4.63 -13.50
C LEU A 195 8.13 -5.55 -13.69
N ASN A 196 9.00 -5.71 -12.68
CA ASN A 196 10.31 -6.37 -12.80
C ASN A 196 11.13 -5.90 -14.02
N ALA A 197 10.91 -4.66 -14.45
CA ALA A 197 11.57 -4.03 -15.59
C ALA A 197 12.77 -3.23 -15.06
N LYS A 198 13.97 -3.51 -15.55
CA LYS A 198 15.21 -2.85 -15.10
C LYS A 198 15.69 -1.89 -16.18
N HIS A 199 15.78 -0.60 -15.85
CA HIS A 199 16.32 0.44 -16.72
C HIS A 199 16.75 1.67 -15.91
N GLU A 200 17.74 2.39 -16.42
CA GLU A 200 18.29 3.62 -15.85
C GLU A 200 17.26 4.77 -15.78
N GLN A 201 16.21 4.74 -16.61
CA GLN A 201 15.17 5.77 -16.68
C GLN A 201 14.30 5.88 -15.42
N TRP A 202 14.29 4.83 -14.60
CA TRP A 202 13.65 4.80 -13.29
C TRP A 202 14.65 4.44 -12.18
N GLY A 203 15.93 4.81 -12.37
CA GLY A 203 16.96 4.73 -11.33
C GLY A 203 17.56 3.34 -11.10
N CYS A 204 17.32 2.36 -11.99
CA CYS A 204 17.98 1.06 -11.90
C CYS A 204 19.31 1.06 -12.66
N SER A 205 20.42 0.69 -12.01
CA SER A 205 21.73 0.57 -12.67
C SER A 205 21.84 -0.59 -13.67
N LEU A 206 20.88 -1.53 -13.61
CA LEU A 206 20.83 -2.68 -14.49
C LEU A 206 19.79 -2.46 -15.59
N ARG A 207 20.01 -3.14 -16.71
CA ARG A 207 19.09 -3.14 -17.85
C ARG A 207 18.69 -4.56 -18.24
N ASN A 208 17.39 -4.81 -18.43
CA ASN A 208 16.91 -6.08 -18.98
C ASN A 208 16.06 -5.85 -20.23
N LYS A 209 15.73 -6.93 -20.96
CA LYS A 209 14.85 -6.88 -22.15
C LYS A 209 13.55 -6.15 -21.82
N LYS A 210 12.89 -6.57 -20.74
CA LYS A 210 11.63 -5.98 -20.27
C LYS A 210 11.71 -4.47 -20.05
N GLY A 211 12.79 -3.98 -19.45
CA GLY A 211 13.03 -2.56 -19.26
C GLY A 211 13.23 -1.81 -20.58
N ARG A 212 13.94 -2.40 -21.55
CA ARG A 212 14.07 -1.80 -22.89
C ARG A 212 12.72 -1.70 -23.59
N ASP A 213 11.95 -2.78 -23.58
CA ASP A 213 10.63 -2.85 -24.21
C ASP A 213 9.67 -1.82 -23.57
N LEU A 214 9.66 -1.74 -22.23
CA LEU A 214 8.87 -0.74 -21.49
C LEU A 214 9.28 0.68 -21.84
N ASN A 215 10.59 0.98 -21.83
CA ASN A 215 11.06 2.33 -22.13
C ASN A 215 10.69 2.77 -23.55
N GLN A 216 10.85 1.89 -24.54
CA GLN A 216 10.43 2.17 -25.91
C GLN A 216 8.92 2.42 -25.98
N TRP A 217 8.13 1.59 -25.31
CA TRP A 217 6.67 1.76 -25.26
C TRP A 217 6.25 3.07 -24.58
N LEU A 218 6.89 3.47 -23.48
CA LEU A 218 6.64 4.75 -22.80
C LEU A 218 6.90 5.95 -23.74
N GLN A 219 8.02 5.92 -24.47
CA GLN A 219 8.38 6.97 -25.44
C GLN A 219 7.37 7.06 -26.60
N MET A 220 6.93 5.93 -27.14
CA MET A 220 5.95 5.89 -28.22
C MET A 220 4.57 6.43 -27.81
N ASN A 221 4.23 6.33 -26.52
CA ASN A 221 2.92 6.72 -25.99
C ASN A 221 2.95 8.05 -25.20
N ASN A 222 4.07 8.79 -25.22
CA ASN A 222 4.27 10.03 -24.46
C ASN A 222 3.94 9.90 -22.96
N LEU A 223 4.33 8.77 -22.36
CA LEU A 223 4.16 8.51 -20.94
C LEU A 223 5.41 8.95 -20.15
N VAL A 224 5.17 9.46 -18.95
CA VAL A 224 6.23 9.95 -18.05
C VAL A 224 6.35 9.00 -16.86
N VAL A 225 7.58 8.76 -16.44
CA VAL A 225 7.90 7.98 -15.25
C VAL A 225 7.91 8.90 -14.03
N TYR A 226 7.27 8.45 -12.94
CA TYR A 226 7.32 9.11 -11.64
C TYR A 226 7.90 8.11 -10.63
N THR A 227 9.06 8.41 -10.06
CA THR A 227 9.76 7.58 -9.06
C THR A 227 10.13 8.40 -7.84
#